data_AF-A0A529Y7C6-F1
#
_entry.id   AF-A0A529Y7C6-F1
#
_cell.length_a   1.000
_cell.length_b   1.000
_cell.length_c   1.000
_cell.angle_alpha   90.00
_cell.angle_beta   90.00
_cell.angle_gamma   90.00
#
_symmetry.space_group_name_H-M   'P 1'
#
loop_
_entity.id
_entity.type
_entity.pdbx_description
1 polymer ?
#
loop_
_entity_poly.entity_id
_entity_poly.type
_entity_poly.pdbx_seq_one_letter_code
_entity_poly.pdbx_strand_id
1 'polypeptide(L)'
;MIHKPVGQPVPADTFLDPRFAPISAIWAVDIDEFAVMDLPARMVVVHNPNAINPLPVGFLPAQDEYVASVIDGRTYRLDRVEGRTLRPVENLVTVGVHHPPCSNC
;
A
#
# COMPACT_ATOMS: atom_id res chain seq x y z
N MET A 1 -8.37 -21.84 -20.19
CA MET A 1 -8.17 -20.47 -20.73
C MET A 1 -9.28 -19.60 -20.16
N ILE A 2 -8.94 -18.54 -19.43
CA ILE A 2 -9.94 -17.60 -18.89
C ILE A 2 -9.97 -16.42 -19.86
N HIS A 3 -11.11 -16.21 -20.52
CA HIS A 3 -11.27 -15.12 -21.48
C HIS A 3 -11.56 -13.82 -20.72
N LYS A 4 -10.77 -12.78 -20.99
CA LYS A 4 -11.00 -11.45 -20.41
C LYS A 4 -12.20 -10.81 -21.13
N PRO A 5 -13.23 -10.33 -20.42
CA PRO A 5 -14.27 -9.52 -21.05
C PRO A 5 -13.64 -8.24 -21.62
N VAL A 6 -13.91 -7.95 -22.89
CA VAL A 6 -13.36 -6.79 -23.61
C VAL A 6 -14.37 -5.65 -23.56
N GLY A 7 -13.95 -4.47 -23.11
CA GLY A 7 -14.74 -3.23 -23.20
C GLY A 7 -15.80 -2.99 -22.11
N GLN A 8 -15.95 -3.88 -21.13
CA GLN A 8 -16.79 -3.62 -19.96
C GLN A 8 -16.02 -2.80 -18.91
N PRO A 9 -16.66 -1.85 -18.20
CA PRO A 9 -16.06 -1.21 -17.04
C PRO A 9 -15.60 -2.27 -16.04
N VAL A 10 -14.33 -2.26 -15.65
CA VAL A 10 -13.84 -3.12 -14.57
C VAL A 10 -14.35 -2.52 -13.26
N PRO A 11 -15.24 -3.20 -12.52
CA PRO A 11 -15.81 -2.63 -11.31
C PRO A 11 -14.71 -2.45 -10.26
N ALA A 12 -14.45 -1.20 -9.86
CA ALA A 12 -13.46 -0.88 -8.83
C ALA A 12 -13.94 -1.21 -7.41
N ASP A 13 -15.21 -1.61 -7.27
CA ASP A 13 -15.87 -2.05 -6.03
C ASP A 13 -15.80 -3.57 -5.83
N THR A 14 -15.09 -4.30 -6.70
CA THR A 14 -14.91 -5.77 -6.62
C THR A 14 -14.43 -6.21 -5.23
N PHE A 15 -13.69 -5.36 -4.52
CA PHE A 15 -13.19 -5.64 -3.17
C PHE A 15 -14.25 -5.55 -2.06
N LEU A 16 -15.42 -4.98 -2.37
CA LEU A 16 -16.58 -4.92 -1.48
C LEU A 16 -17.55 -6.09 -1.74
N ASP A 17 -17.29 -6.92 -2.76
CA ASP A 17 -18.09 -8.10 -3.05
C ASP A 17 -17.65 -9.27 -2.15
N PRO A 18 -18.57 -9.92 -1.41
CA PRO A 18 -18.27 -11.07 -0.57
C PRO A 18 -17.57 -12.23 -1.28
N ARG A 19 -17.68 -12.35 -2.61
CA ARG A 19 -16.97 -13.37 -3.41
C ARG A 19 -15.44 -13.23 -3.32
N PHE A 20 -14.94 -12.06 -2.92
CA PHE A 20 -13.53 -11.77 -2.75
C PHE A 20 -13.07 -11.79 -1.29
N ALA A 21 -13.88 -12.37 -0.39
CA ALA A 21 -13.56 -12.60 1.01
C ALA A 21 -12.18 -13.28 1.29
N PRO A 22 -11.59 -14.09 0.39
CA PRO A 22 -10.22 -14.58 0.59
C PRO A 22 -9.13 -13.50 0.56
N ILE A 23 -9.41 -12.29 0.06
CA ILE A 23 -8.43 -11.21 0.01
C ILE A 23 -8.66 -10.26 1.19
N SER A 24 -7.62 -10.04 2.01
CA SER A 24 -7.72 -9.25 3.23
C SER A 24 -7.67 -7.73 3.00
N ALA A 25 -6.73 -7.28 2.17
CA ALA A 25 -6.53 -5.88 1.83
C ALA A 25 -5.84 -5.73 0.47
N ILE A 26 -5.97 -4.56 -0.15
CA ILE A 26 -5.15 -4.12 -1.28
C ILE A 26 -4.14 -3.13 -0.76
N TRP A 27 -2.87 -3.31 -1.11
CA TRP A 27 -1.80 -2.34 -0.88
C TRP A 27 -1.33 -1.82 -2.24
N ALA A 28 -1.42 -0.51 -2.44
CA ALA A 28 -1.13 0.14 -3.71
C ALA A 28 -0.10 1.25 -3.50
N VAL A 29 0.74 1.45 -4.50
CA VAL A 29 1.79 2.48 -4.52
C VAL A 29 1.89 3.07 -5.93
N ASP A 30 2.01 4.39 -6.01
CA ASP A 30 2.34 5.06 -7.26
C ASP A 30 3.87 5.05 -7.46
N ILE A 31 4.32 4.23 -8.41
CA ILE A 31 5.76 4.04 -8.69
C ILE A 31 6.24 5.09 -9.70
N ASP A 32 5.37 5.55 -10.59
CA ASP A 32 5.75 6.46 -11.67
C ASP A 32 6.07 7.86 -11.12
N GLU A 33 5.30 8.32 -10.13
CA GLU A 33 5.55 9.59 -9.45
C GLU A 33 6.92 9.61 -8.74
N PHE A 34 7.31 8.50 -8.10
CA PHE A 34 8.62 8.35 -7.45
C PHE A 34 9.77 8.47 -8.47
N ALA A 35 9.64 7.78 -9.61
CA ALA A 35 10.68 7.74 -10.62
C ALA A 35 10.94 9.11 -11.29
N VAL A 36 9.94 9.99 -11.30
CA VAL A 36 10.02 11.31 -11.95
C VAL A 36 10.38 12.42 -10.96
N MET A 37 9.85 12.39 -9.73
CA MET A 37 9.95 13.50 -8.78
C MET A 37 10.90 13.27 -7.60
N ASP A 38 11.49 12.08 -7.46
CA ASP A 38 12.34 11.69 -6.30
C ASP A 38 11.64 11.94 -4.94
N LEU A 39 10.31 11.93 -4.94
CA LEU A 39 9.47 12.07 -3.75
C LEU A 39 9.09 10.69 -3.21
N PRO A 40 9.01 10.50 -1.88
CA PRO A 40 8.58 9.23 -1.31
C PRO A 40 7.24 8.77 -1.90
N ALA A 41 7.22 7.56 -2.47
CA ALA A 41 6.03 7.02 -3.09
C ALA A 41 4.87 6.96 -2.08
N ARG A 42 3.73 7.56 -2.45
CA ARG A 42 2.52 7.45 -1.62
C ARG A 42 1.96 6.04 -1.74
N MET A 43 1.81 5.41 -0.58
CA MET A 43 1.26 4.07 -0.41
C MET A 43 -0.09 4.18 0.29
N VAL A 44 -1.03 3.36 -0.17
CA VAL A 44 -2.39 3.31 0.35
C VAL A 44 -2.79 1.87 0.61
N VAL A 45 -3.49 1.64 1.72
CA VAL A 45 -4.15 0.35 1.99
C VAL A 45 -5.66 0.52 1.89
N VAL A 46 -6.33 -0.42 1.24
CA VAL A 46 -7.80 -0.55 1.27
C VAL A 46 -8.15 -1.89 1.89
N HIS A 47 -8.84 -1.88 3.03
CA HIS A 47 -9.23 -3.08 3.76
C HIS A 47 -10.51 -3.69 3.19
N ASN A 48 -10.57 -5.03 3.10
CA ASN A 48 -11.77 -5.74 2.70
C ASN A 48 -12.67 -5.94 3.93
N PRO A 49 -13.90 -5.37 3.96
CA PRO A 49 -14.82 -5.59 5.08
C PRO A 49 -15.29 -7.05 5.17
N ASN A 50 -15.24 -7.80 4.08
CA ASN A 50 -15.68 -9.19 3.99
C ASN A 50 -14.52 -10.19 4.15
N ALA A 51 -13.32 -9.75 4.52
CA ALA A 51 -12.15 -10.63 4.63
C ALA A 51 -12.41 -11.80 5.60
N ILE A 52 -12.15 -13.03 5.17
CA ILE A 52 -12.14 -14.22 6.06
C ILE A 52 -11.06 -14.07 7.13
N ASN A 53 -9.91 -13.52 6.74
CA ASN A 53 -8.78 -13.23 7.62
C ASN A 53 -8.45 -11.73 7.52
N PRO A 54 -9.14 -10.85 8.26
CA PRO A 54 -8.93 -9.42 8.15
C PRO A 54 -7.51 -9.04 8.60
N LEU A 55 -6.87 -8.14 7.85
CA LEU A 55 -5.61 -7.55 8.26
C LEU A 55 -5.88 -6.42 9.27
N PRO A 56 -5.11 -6.32 10.37
CA PRO A 56 -5.22 -5.18 11.26
C PRO A 56 -4.87 -3.87 10.56
N VAL A 57 -5.59 -2.80 10.88
CA VAL A 57 -5.23 -1.43 10.48
C VAL A 57 -3.86 -1.09 11.06
N GLY A 58 -2.99 -0.46 10.27
CA GLY A 58 -1.62 -0.14 10.66
C GLY A 58 -0.63 -1.29 10.50
N PHE A 59 -1.05 -2.43 9.95
CA PHE A 59 -0.17 -3.58 9.73
C PHE A 59 0.74 -3.39 8.51
N LEU A 60 0.19 -2.88 7.41
CA LEU A 60 0.95 -2.61 6.19
C LEU A 60 1.48 -1.17 6.18
N PRO A 61 2.68 -0.94 5.63
CA PRO A 61 3.24 0.40 5.56
C PRO A 61 2.46 1.27 4.57
N ALA A 62 1.73 2.26 5.06
CA ALA A 62 1.02 3.22 4.22
C ALA A 62 0.79 4.53 4.95
N GLN A 63 0.71 5.62 4.18
CA GLN A 63 0.39 6.94 4.71
C GLN A 63 -1.11 7.04 5.02
N ASP A 64 -1.95 6.44 4.16
CA ASP A 64 -3.40 6.47 4.29
C ASP A 64 -3.95 5.03 4.21
N GLU A 65 -4.89 4.71 5.08
CA GLU A 65 -5.64 3.46 5.05
C GLU A 65 -7.14 3.74 4.92
N TYR A 66 -7.85 2.93 4.16
CA TYR A 66 -9.29 3.06 3.94
C TYR A 66 -10.00 1.81 4.44
N VAL A 67 -10.97 2.01 5.33
CA VAL A 67 -11.79 0.95 5.89
C VAL A 67 -13.23 1.16 5.43
N ALA A 68 -13.79 0.14 4.79
CA ALA A 68 -15.20 0.15 4.43
C ALA A 68 -16.05 -0.32 5.64
N SER A 69 -17.10 0.43 5.95
CA SER A 69 -18.18 -0.01 6.83
C SER A 69 -19.46 -0.21 6.03
N VAL A 70 -20.15 -1.33 6.26
CA VAL A 70 -21.45 -1.61 5.65
C VAL A 70 -22.48 -0.70 6.31
N ILE A 71 -23.16 0.15 5.54
CA ILE A 71 -24.30 0.94 6.04
C ILE A 71 -25.58 0.12 5.88
N ASP A 72 -25.78 -0.47 4.70
CA ASP A 72 -26.91 -1.35 4.37
C ASP A 72 -26.53 -2.34 3.26
N GLY A 73 -27.49 -3.15 2.77
CA GLY A 73 -27.24 -4.17 1.75
C GLY A 73 -26.86 -3.65 0.36
N ARG A 74 -26.76 -2.32 0.15
CA ARG A 74 -26.42 -1.68 -1.13
C ARG A 74 -25.34 -0.61 -1.00
N THR A 75 -24.97 -0.22 0.22
CA THR A 75 -24.18 0.98 0.46
C THR A 75 -23.05 0.72 1.45
N TYR A 76 -21.87 1.18 1.08
CA TYR A 76 -20.69 1.19 1.93
C TYR A 76 -20.26 2.63 2.22
N ARG A 77 -19.76 2.89 3.43
CA ARG A 77 -19.01 4.10 3.76
C ARG A 77 -17.53 3.77 3.81
N LEU A 78 -16.71 4.56 3.13
CA LEU A 78 -15.25 4.47 3.21
C LEU A 78 -14.74 5.53 4.18
N ASP A 79 -14.17 5.07 5.28
CA ASP A 79 -13.56 5.92 6.29
C ASP A 79 -12.04 5.90 6.08
N ARG A 80 -11.45 7.09 5.92
CA ARG A 80 -9.99 7.27 5.82
C ARG A 80 -9.39 7.33 7.23
N VAL A 81 -8.35 6.55 7.45
CA VAL A 81 -7.58 6.48 8.69
C VAL A 81 -6.12 6.82 8.38
N GLU A 82 -5.46 7.51 9.31
CA GLU A 82 -4.03 7.76 9.21
C GLU A 82 -3.26 6.44 9.37
N GLY A 83 -2.46 6.10 8.36
CA GLY A 83 -1.70 4.87 8.34
C GLY A 83 -0.42 4.93 9.14
N ARG A 84 0.31 3.82 9.15
CA ARG A 84 1.66 3.75 9.75
C ARG A 84 2.68 3.59 8.65
N THR A 85 3.52 4.60 8.45
CA THR A 85 4.76 4.44 7.69
C THR A 85 5.95 4.37 8.64
N LEU A 86 6.92 3.52 8.33
CA LEU A 86 8.26 3.76 8.84
C LEU A 86 8.69 5.10 8.24
N ARG A 87 9.09 6.06 9.08
CA ARG A 87 9.81 7.22 8.54
C ARG A 87 10.98 6.67 7.72
N PRO A 88 11.31 7.24 6.56
CA PRO A 88 12.57 6.90 5.90
C PRO A 88 13.64 6.96 6.97
N VAL A 89 14.27 5.82 7.27
CA VAL A 89 15.47 5.87 8.08
C VAL A 89 16.42 6.65 7.21
N GLU A 90 16.74 7.88 7.61
CA GLU A 90 17.92 8.59 7.13
C GLU A 90 19.09 7.69 7.54
N ASN A 91 19.35 6.65 6.76
CA ASN A 91 20.55 5.85 6.90
C ASN A 91 21.68 6.77 6.48
N LEU A 92 22.16 7.49 7.49
CA LEU A 92 23.44 8.13 7.61
C LEU A 92 24.50 7.07 7.27
N VAL A 93 24.71 6.81 5.98
CA VAL A 93 25.91 6.11 5.53
C VAL A 93 27.01 7.14 5.61
N THR A 94 27.55 7.36 6.81
CA THR A 94 28.89 7.92 6.92
C THR A 94 29.81 6.86 6.33
N VAL A 95 30.10 6.96 5.04
CA VAL A 95 31.21 6.23 4.44
C VAL A 95 32.45 6.75 5.14
N GLY A 96 32.87 6.06 6.20
CA GLY A 96 34.18 6.27 6.79
C GLY A 96 35.20 6.00 5.70
N VAL A 97 35.76 7.07 5.13
CA VAL A 97 36.90 6.98 4.23
C VAL A 97 38.05 6.46 5.09
N HIS A 98 38.21 5.14 5.11
CA HIS A 98 39.38 4.53 5.72
C HIS A 98 40.56 4.87 4.80
N HIS A 99 41.26 5.96 5.13
CA HIS A 99 42.61 6.15 4.63
C HIS A 99 43.46 4.99 5.17
N PRO A 100 44.09 4.16 4.34
CA PRO A 100 45.17 3.31 4.81
C PRO A 100 46.33 4.22 5.24
N PRO A 101 47.05 3.90 6.33
CA PRO A 101 48.27 4.62 6.64
C PRO A 101 49.29 4.34 5.55
N CYS A 102 49.58 5.33 4.71
CA CYS A 102 50.78 5.33 3.88
C CYS A 102 51.99 5.19 4.81
N SER A 103 52.56 3.99 4.82
CA SER A 103 53.86 3.71 5.42
C SER A 103 54.86 3.64 4.27
N ASN A 104 55.67 4.69 4.17
CA ASN A 104 56.87 4.83 3.34
C ASN A 104 56.70 4.76 1.81
N CYS A 105 56.71 5.95 1.17
CA CYS A 105 57.47 6.26 -0.04
C CYS A 105 57.78 7.77 -0.02
#